data_AF-A0A897NQ23-F1
#
_entry.id   AF-A0A897NQ23-F1
#
_cell.length_a   1.000
_cell.length_b   1.000
_cell.length_c   1.000
_cell.angle_alpha   90.00
_cell.angle_beta   90.00
_cell.angle_gamma   90.00
#
_symmetry.space_group_name_H-M   'P 1'
#
loop_
_entity.id
_entity.type
_entity.pdbx_description
1 polymer ?
#
loop_
_entity_poly.entity_id
_entity_poly.type
_entity_poly.pdbx_seq_one_letter_code
_entity_poly.pdbx_strand_id
1 'polypeptide(L)'
;MLYLYDLLSSVGIVILIGALLFAASGIWPPMVAVESGSMEPVMERGDLVFVMESERFPGPGAHESGVVTAQAGQDTGYEKFDGSGDVIVYKPDGSDYRTPVIHRAMFWVEEGENWVEKANPEYLPENAVCDGAGEAVQNGTDIPSCPAPHAGFITKGDANAHYDQVNGIVRGPVKPAWVVGTAEHAVPYLGNIRLNAQASATDNRTVMASATAD
;
A
#
# COMPACT_ATOMS: atom_id res chain seq x y z
N MET A 1 -8.60 17.33 42.98
CA MET A 1 -7.85 16.07 43.12
C MET A 1 -8.40 15.00 42.18
N LEU A 2 -9.66 14.55 42.29
CA LEU A 2 -10.24 13.51 41.39
C LEU A 2 -10.03 13.79 39.89
N TYR A 3 -10.38 15.01 39.42
CA TYR A 3 -10.21 15.40 38.01
C TYR A 3 -8.76 15.33 37.48
N LEU A 4 -7.76 15.55 38.34
CA LEU A 4 -6.35 15.47 37.92
C LEU A 4 -5.91 14.00 37.80
N TYR A 5 -6.35 13.13 38.70
CA TYR A 5 -6.10 11.69 38.59
C TYR A 5 -6.82 11.07 37.40
N ASP A 6 -8.08 11.45 37.15
CA ASP A 6 -8.85 10.98 36.00
C ASP A 6 -8.22 11.45 34.68
N LEU A 7 -7.72 12.69 34.64
CA LEU A 7 -6.99 13.23 33.49
C LEU A 7 -5.66 12.50 33.26
N LEU A 8 -4.82 12.36 34.30
CA LEU A 8 -3.51 11.73 34.20
C LEU A 8 -3.62 10.23 33.89
N SER A 9 -4.59 9.53 34.49
CA SER A 9 -4.85 8.12 34.20
C SER A 9 -5.31 7.93 32.76
N SER A 10 -6.22 8.79 32.26
CA SER A 10 -6.68 8.73 30.87
C SER A 10 -5.54 8.96 29.88
N VAL A 11 -4.72 9.99 30.09
CA VAL A 11 -3.52 10.25 29.27
C VAL A 11 -2.54 9.08 29.35
N GLY A 12 -2.31 8.54 30.55
CA GLY A 12 -1.43 7.40 30.77
C GLY A 12 -1.89 6.14 30.02
N ILE A 13 -3.20 5.86 30.02
CA ILE A 13 -3.78 4.73 29.28
C ILE A 13 -3.58 4.90 27.78
N VAL A 14 -3.83 6.10 27.22
CA VAL A 14 -3.63 6.34 25.79
C VAL A 14 -2.16 6.17 25.39
N ILE A 15 -1.22 6.68 26.20
CA ILE A 15 0.22 6.49 25.96
C ILE A 15 0.58 5.01 26.04
N LEU A 16 0.07 4.28 27.03
CA LEU A 16 0.33 2.85 27.19
C LEU A 16 -0.19 2.04 26.00
N ILE A 17 -1.42 2.31 25.55
CA ILE A 17 -2.00 1.66 24.36
C ILE A 17 -1.15 2.00 23.13
N GLY A 18 -0.78 3.27 22.94
CA GLY A 18 0.05 3.70 21.82
C GLY A 18 1.42 3.03 21.81
N ALA A 19 2.08 2.96 22.97
CA ALA A 19 3.36 2.28 23.13
C ALA A 19 3.26 0.77 22.86
N LEU A 20 2.19 0.12 23.32
CA LEU A 20 1.97 -1.31 23.08
C LEU A 20 1.75 -1.59 21.58
N LEU A 21 0.93 -0.76 20.93
CA LEU A 21 0.68 -0.86 19.48
C LEU A 21 1.97 -0.64 18.68
N PHE A 22 2.77 0.38 19.02
CA PHE A 22 4.07 0.62 18.38
C PHE A 22 5.04 -0.53 18.62
N ALA A 23 5.14 -1.04 19.85
CA ALA A 23 6.02 -2.16 20.17
C ALA A 23 5.65 -3.45 19.43
N ALA A 24 4.35 -3.69 19.20
CA ALA A 24 3.86 -4.82 18.44
C ALA A 24 4.11 -4.66 16.93
N SER A 25 3.77 -3.50 16.36
CA SER A 25 3.74 -3.26 14.92
C SER A 25 5.03 -2.72 14.31
N GLY A 26 5.90 -2.06 15.09
CA GLY A 26 7.09 -1.37 14.59
C GLY A 26 6.82 -0.01 13.92
N ILE A 27 5.56 0.36 13.68
CA ILE A 27 5.18 1.59 12.96
C ILE A 27 4.09 2.39 13.69
N TRP A 28 4.05 3.70 13.45
CA TRP A 28 3.02 4.57 14.00
C TRP A 28 2.48 5.57 12.95
N PRO A 29 1.15 5.67 12.76
CA PRO A 29 0.10 4.81 13.31
C PRO A 29 0.06 3.44 12.59
N PRO A 30 -0.25 2.33 13.27
CA PRO A 30 -0.24 0.99 12.65
C PRO A 30 -1.54 0.66 11.93
N MET A 31 -2.25 1.67 11.43
CA MET A 31 -3.57 1.51 10.83
C MET A 31 -3.76 2.45 9.65
N VAL A 32 -4.29 1.91 8.55
CA VAL A 32 -4.68 2.66 7.35
C VAL A 32 -6.14 2.40 7.02
N ALA A 33 -6.82 3.37 6.42
CA ALA A 33 -8.20 3.21 5.95
C ALA A 33 -8.20 2.96 4.45
N VAL A 34 -9.02 2.02 3.98
CA VAL A 34 -9.16 1.71 2.55
C VAL A 34 -10.07 2.75 1.89
N GLU A 35 -9.56 3.44 0.88
CA GLU A 35 -10.27 4.54 0.19
C GLU A 35 -10.88 4.12 -1.17
N SER A 36 -10.37 3.04 -1.77
CA SER A 36 -10.76 2.54 -3.10
C SER A 36 -11.10 1.05 -3.09
N GLY A 37 -11.90 0.61 -4.08
CA GLY A 37 -12.24 -0.79 -4.29
C GLY A 37 -11.18 -1.59 -5.06
N SER A 38 -9.92 -1.15 -5.08
CA SER A 38 -8.85 -1.80 -5.85
C SER A 38 -8.40 -3.14 -5.27
N MET A 39 -8.82 -3.45 -4.03
CA MET A 39 -8.55 -4.70 -3.33
C MET A 39 -9.83 -5.54 -3.12
N GLU A 40 -10.95 -5.18 -3.76
CA GLU A 40 -12.19 -5.95 -3.66
C GLU A 40 -12.04 -7.34 -4.33
N PRO A 41 -12.72 -8.39 -3.81
CA PRO A 41 -13.65 -8.36 -2.67
C PRO A 41 -12.98 -8.50 -1.29
N VAL A 42 -11.66 -8.68 -1.22
CA VAL A 42 -11.00 -9.08 0.03
C VAL A 42 -10.79 -7.92 0.99
N MET A 43 -10.65 -6.70 0.48
CA MET A 43 -10.69 -5.46 1.25
C MET A 43 -11.66 -4.47 0.60
N GLU A 44 -12.64 -4.02 1.37
CA GLU A 44 -13.68 -3.10 0.91
C GLU A 44 -13.34 -1.66 1.30
N ARG A 45 -13.93 -0.71 0.56
CA ARG A 45 -13.85 0.71 0.94
C ARG A 45 -14.41 0.91 2.36
N GLY A 46 -13.63 1.59 3.20
CA GLY A 46 -14.00 1.87 4.58
C GLY A 46 -13.48 0.86 5.59
N ASP A 47 -12.74 -0.16 5.16
CA ASP A 47 -12.04 -1.05 6.07
C ASP A 47 -10.88 -0.34 6.77
N LEU A 48 -10.65 -0.72 8.03
CA LEU A 48 -9.46 -0.32 8.77
C LEU A 48 -8.46 -1.47 8.77
N VAL A 49 -7.30 -1.26 8.19
CA VAL A 49 -6.27 -2.29 8.00
C VAL A 49 -5.16 -2.06 8.99
N PHE A 50 -4.83 -3.09 9.76
CA PHE A 50 -3.67 -3.11 10.64
C PHE A 50 -2.42 -3.43 9.82
N VAL A 51 -1.37 -2.64 10.04
CA VAL A 51 -0.13 -2.66 9.26
C VAL A 51 1.06 -2.83 10.22
N MET A 52 2.06 -3.61 9.80
CA MET A 52 3.30 -3.82 10.55
C MET A 52 4.53 -3.52 9.69
N GLU A 53 5.65 -3.23 10.35
CA GLU A 53 6.98 -3.22 9.74
C GLU A 53 7.28 -4.60 9.12
N SER A 54 7.67 -4.62 7.84
CA SER A 54 7.79 -5.85 7.04
C SER A 54 8.85 -6.82 7.56
N GLU A 55 9.92 -6.33 8.17
CA GLU A 55 11.02 -7.16 8.70
C GLU A 55 10.73 -7.76 10.08
N ARG A 56 9.61 -7.39 10.71
CA ARG A 56 9.30 -7.80 12.09
C ARG A 56 9.06 -9.30 12.20
N PHE A 57 8.22 -9.83 11.31
CA PHE A 57 7.79 -11.23 11.27
C PHE A 57 7.61 -11.71 9.83
N PRO A 58 8.67 -11.73 9.02
CA PRO A 58 8.58 -12.05 7.61
C PRO A 58 8.11 -13.49 7.40
N GLY A 59 7.26 -13.68 6.39
CA GLY A 59 6.82 -15.01 5.97
C GLY A 59 7.94 -15.82 5.30
N PRO A 60 7.74 -17.13 5.10
CA PRO A 60 8.66 -17.94 4.32
C PRO A 60 8.78 -17.40 2.89
N GLY A 61 10.00 -17.41 2.34
CA GLY A 61 10.26 -16.89 0.99
C GLY A 61 10.30 -15.36 0.90
N ALA A 62 10.34 -14.65 2.03
CA ALA A 62 10.49 -13.20 2.06
C ALA A 62 11.78 -12.73 1.37
N HIS A 63 11.66 -11.62 0.65
CA HIS A 63 12.78 -10.81 0.21
C HIS A 63 13.56 -10.26 1.43
N GLU A 64 14.78 -9.74 1.23
CA GLU A 64 15.59 -9.15 2.32
C GLU A 64 14.88 -8.02 3.08
N SER A 65 13.93 -7.34 2.44
CA SER A 65 13.08 -6.32 3.06
C SER A 65 11.91 -6.88 3.88
N GLY A 66 11.83 -8.19 4.06
CA GLY A 66 10.78 -8.89 4.80
C GLY A 66 9.47 -9.13 4.05
N VAL A 67 9.33 -8.60 2.83
CA VAL A 67 8.11 -8.74 2.01
C VAL A 67 8.13 -10.07 1.25
N VAL A 68 7.06 -10.85 1.38
CA VAL A 68 6.80 -12.06 0.57
C VAL A 68 6.01 -11.64 -0.67
N THR A 69 6.59 -11.82 -1.85
CA THR A 69 5.85 -11.54 -3.10
C THR A 69 4.85 -12.65 -3.41
N ALA A 70 3.82 -12.37 -4.23
CA ALA A 70 2.85 -13.36 -4.65
C ALA A 70 3.51 -14.56 -5.34
N GLN A 71 4.53 -14.31 -6.16
CA GLN A 71 5.32 -15.38 -6.78
C GLN A 71 6.02 -16.26 -5.73
N ALA A 72 6.71 -15.66 -4.76
CA ALA A 72 7.35 -16.43 -3.68
C ALA A 72 6.31 -17.15 -2.80
N GLY A 73 5.17 -16.52 -2.53
CA GLY A 73 4.07 -17.08 -1.75
C GLY A 73 3.43 -18.30 -2.43
N GLN A 74 3.37 -18.34 -3.76
CA GLN A 74 2.91 -19.52 -4.51
C GLN A 74 3.85 -20.71 -4.29
N ASP A 75 5.16 -20.47 -4.26
CA ASP A 75 6.16 -21.51 -4.05
C ASP A 75 6.14 -22.06 -2.61
N THR A 76 5.86 -21.20 -1.63
CA THR A 76 5.89 -21.56 -0.20
C THR A 76 4.52 -21.88 0.40
N GLY A 77 3.42 -21.62 -0.33
CA GLY A 77 2.06 -21.67 0.20
C GLY A 77 1.73 -20.56 1.21
N TYR A 78 2.46 -19.44 1.18
CA TYR A 78 2.19 -18.30 2.06
C TYR A 78 1.12 -17.40 1.48
N GLU A 79 0.05 -17.16 2.24
CA GLU A 79 -1.12 -16.41 1.79
C GLU A 79 -1.52 -15.31 2.76
N LYS A 80 -1.95 -14.18 2.21
CA LYS A 80 -2.60 -13.07 2.89
C LYS A 80 -3.77 -12.58 2.05
N PHE A 81 -4.90 -12.30 2.72
CA PHE A 81 -6.10 -11.79 2.07
C PHE A 81 -6.50 -12.66 0.87
N ASP A 82 -6.76 -13.95 1.11
CA ASP A 82 -7.23 -14.94 0.12
C ASP A 82 -6.39 -15.03 -1.17
N GLY A 83 -5.11 -14.68 -1.10
CA GLY A 83 -4.17 -14.75 -2.21
C GLY A 83 -2.74 -14.91 -1.73
N SER A 84 -1.86 -15.35 -2.64
CA SER A 84 -0.46 -15.60 -2.32
C SER A 84 0.31 -14.31 -2.03
N GLY A 85 1.26 -14.38 -1.09
CA GLY A 85 2.15 -13.28 -0.74
C GLY A 85 1.46 -12.12 0.00
N ASP A 86 2.27 -11.12 0.35
CA ASP A 86 1.89 -9.96 1.14
C ASP A 86 1.11 -8.92 0.32
N VAL A 87 0.19 -8.26 1.02
CA VAL A 87 -0.34 -6.96 0.63
C VAL A 87 0.45 -5.89 1.36
N ILE A 88 1.02 -4.94 0.63
CA ILE A 88 1.89 -3.90 1.18
C ILE A 88 1.24 -2.52 1.08
N VAL A 89 1.48 -1.70 2.10
CA VAL A 89 1.21 -0.26 2.05
C VAL A 89 2.49 0.43 1.62
N TYR A 90 2.43 1.25 0.57
CA TYR A 90 3.60 1.99 0.08
C TYR A 90 3.27 3.43 -0.29
N LYS A 91 4.30 4.27 -0.27
CA LYS A 91 4.27 5.66 -0.74
C LYS A 91 4.60 5.66 -2.24
N PRO A 92 3.65 5.99 -3.13
CA PRO A 92 3.93 5.98 -4.55
C PRO A 92 5.04 6.98 -4.91
N ASP A 93 6.03 6.51 -5.65
CA ASP A 93 7.25 7.27 -6.02
C ASP A 93 8.01 7.83 -4.80
N GLY A 94 7.79 7.27 -3.60
CA GLY A 94 8.35 7.76 -2.34
C GLY A 94 7.78 9.10 -1.86
N SER A 95 6.68 9.59 -2.43
CA SER A 95 6.12 10.90 -2.09
C SER A 95 5.33 10.89 -0.79
N ASP A 96 5.68 11.78 0.15
CA ASP A 96 4.93 12.04 1.39
C ASP A 96 3.65 12.87 1.17
N TYR A 97 3.49 13.47 0.00
CA TYR A 97 2.34 14.33 -0.33
C TYR A 97 1.20 13.58 -1.01
N ARG A 98 1.43 12.34 -1.42
CA ARG A 98 0.44 11.49 -2.07
C ARG A 98 -0.17 10.52 -1.05
N THR A 99 -1.45 10.20 -1.24
CA THR A 99 -2.10 9.14 -0.45
C THR A 99 -1.35 7.81 -0.66
N PRO A 100 -0.95 7.11 0.43
CA PRO A 100 -0.38 5.77 0.32
C PRO A 100 -1.32 4.78 -0.37
N VAL A 101 -0.74 3.80 -1.05
CA VAL A 101 -1.46 2.76 -1.79
C VAL A 101 -1.28 1.43 -1.06
N ILE A 102 -2.36 0.65 -0.96
CA ILE A 102 -2.36 -0.69 -0.37
C ILE A 102 -2.65 -1.72 -1.47
N HIS A 103 -1.63 -2.45 -1.93
CA HIS A 103 -1.75 -3.42 -3.02
C HIS A 103 -0.82 -4.62 -2.82
N ARG A 104 -1.07 -5.71 -3.54
CA ARG A 104 -0.26 -6.94 -3.44
C ARG A 104 1.10 -6.75 -4.09
N ALA A 105 2.15 -7.20 -3.39
CA ALA A 105 3.49 -7.31 -3.97
C ALA A 105 3.51 -8.57 -4.86
N MET A 106 3.61 -8.40 -6.17
CA MET A 106 3.44 -9.53 -7.10
C MET A 106 4.74 -10.29 -7.31
N PHE A 107 5.83 -9.58 -7.60
CA PHE A 107 7.18 -10.13 -7.74
C PHE A 107 8.23 -9.03 -7.64
N TRP A 108 9.48 -9.42 -7.37
CA TRP A 108 10.66 -8.55 -7.32
C TRP A 108 11.34 -8.49 -8.70
N VAL A 109 11.91 -7.33 -9.03
CA VAL A 109 12.68 -7.09 -10.26
C VAL A 109 13.97 -6.34 -9.93
N GLU A 110 15.03 -6.63 -10.68
CA GLU A 110 16.31 -5.93 -10.58
C GLU A 110 16.38 -4.74 -11.56
N GLU A 111 17.33 -3.82 -11.33
CA GLU A 111 17.61 -2.73 -12.26
C GLU A 111 18.02 -3.26 -13.64
N GLY A 112 17.42 -2.71 -14.69
CA GLY A 112 17.65 -3.09 -16.08
C GLY A 112 16.90 -4.36 -16.52
N GLU A 113 16.15 -5.01 -15.63
CA GLU A 113 15.40 -6.21 -15.97
C GLU A 113 14.20 -5.90 -16.89
N ASN A 114 14.01 -6.72 -17.92
CA ASN A 114 12.77 -6.75 -18.69
C ASN A 114 11.70 -7.48 -17.88
N TRP A 115 11.04 -6.77 -16.99
CA TRP A 115 10.05 -7.36 -16.09
C TRP A 115 8.76 -7.80 -16.80
N VAL A 116 8.53 -7.36 -18.04
CA VAL A 116 7.39 -7.80 -18.87
C VAL A 116 7.49 -9.29 -19.18
N GLU A 117 8.71 -9.85 -19.30
CA GLU A 117 8.91 -11.30 -19.51
C GLU A 117 8.51 -12.15 -18.30
N LYS A 118 8.53 -11.55 -17.10
CA LYS A 118 8.20 -12.21 -15.83
C LYS A 118 6.74 -11.98 -15.42
N ALA A 119 6.12 -10.92 -15.93
CA ALA A 119 4.77 -10.54 -15.56
C ALA A 119 3.73 -11.56 -16.08
N ASN A 120 2.58 -11.62 -15.42
CA ASN A 120 1.42 -12.32 -15.95
C ASN A 120 0.85 -11.50 -17.13
N PRO A 121 0.78 -12.08 -18.35
CA PRO A 121 0.26 -11.38 -19.53
C PRO A 121 -1.18 -10.88 -19.37
N GLU A 122 -2.00 -11.51 -18.53
CA GLU A 122 -3.38 -11.08 -18.25
C GLU A 122 -3.44 -9.71 -17.55
N TYR A 123 -2.37 -9.31 -16.88
CA TYR A 123 -2.28 -8.03 -16.15
C TYR A 123 -1.48 -6.97 -16.91
N LEU A 124 -1.20 -7.22 -18.19
CA LEU A 124 -0.54 -6.29 -19.11
C LEU A 124 -1.53 -5.84 -20.19
N PRO A 125 -1.29 -4.68 -20.82
CA PRO A 125 -2.03 -4.30 -22.02
C PRO A 125 -1.70 -5.28 -23.17
N GLU A 126 -2.58 -5.36 -24.16
CA GLU A 126 -2.33 -6.18 -25.35
C GLU A 126 -1.04 -5.75 -26.06
N ASN A 127 -0.25 -6.75 -26.49
CA ASN A 127 1.03 -6.55 -27.15
C ASN A 127 1.98 -5.64 -26.35
N ALA A 128 2.08 -5.86 -25.03
CA ALA A 128 3.04 -5.20 -24.16
C ALA A 128 4.48 -5.45 -24.65
N VAL A 129 5.24 -4.37 -24.82
CA VAL A 129 6.65 -4.40 -25.22
C VAL A 129 7.49 -3.68 -24.17
N CYS A 130 8.76 -4.07 -24.05
CA CYS A 130 9.76 -3.42 -23.20
C CYS A 130 10.87 -2.86 -24.10
N ASP A 131 10.64 -1.67 -24.67
CA ASP A 131 11.60 -1.03 -25.59
C ASP A 131 12.37 0.13 -24.91
N GLY A 132 11.90 0.57 -23.73
CA GLY A 132 12.56 1.63 -22.95
C GLY A 132 12.34 3.04 -23.49
N ALA A 133 11.49 3.21 -24.51
CA ALA A 133 11.25 4.49 -25.17
C ALA A 133 10.09 5.28 -24.54
N GLY A 134 9.18 4.63 -23.82
CA GLY A 134 7.95 5.21 -23.29
C GLY A 134 6.98 5.69 -24.37
N GLU A 135 7.10 5.21 -25.62
CA GLU A 135 6.37 5.67 -26.79
C GLU A 135 5.51 4.57 -27.42
N ALA A 136 4.50 4.94 -28.22
CA ALA A 136 3.71 3.98 -28.98
C ALA A 136 4.59 3.26 -30.02
N VAL A 137 4.79 1.96 -29.85
CA VAL A 137 5.54 1.11 -30.79
C VAL A 137 4.62 0.77 -31.97
N GLN A 138 5.17 0.65 -33.18
CA GLN A 138 4.39 0.47 -34.40
C GLN A 138 3.41 -0.73 -34.39
N ASN A 139 3.52 -1.67 -33.44
CA ASN A 139 2.61 -2.80 -33.21
C ASN A 139 2.53 -3.23 -31.73
N GLY A 140 2.68 -2.30 -30.78
CA GLY A 140 2.69 -2.67 -29.37
C GLY A 140 2.52 -1.49 -28.43
N THR A 141 2.25 -1.80 -27.18
CA THR A 141 2.19 -0.83 -26.10
C THR A 141 3.49 -0.90 -25.32
N ASP A 142 4.35 0.12 -25.42
CA ASP A 142 5.56 0.15 -24.60
C ASP A 142 5.20 0.36 -23.13
N ILE A 143 5.75 -0.50 -22.27
CA ILE A 143 5.43 -0.50 -20.85
C ILE A 143 6.31 0.54 -20.13
N PRO A 144 5.69 1.51 -19.43
CA PRO A 144 6.44 2.48 -18.65
C PRO A 144 7.36 1.79 -17.65
N SER A 145 8.57 2.34 -17.49
CA SER A 145 9.59 1.78 -16.59
C SER A 145 9.94 0.32 -16.88
N CYS A 146 9.93 -0.05 -18.16
CA CYS A 146 10.56 -1.25 -18.67
C CYS A 146 11.59 -0.88 -19.75
N PRO A 147 12.88 -1.27 -19.65
CA PRO A 147 13.46 -2.04 -18.55
C PRO A 147 13.37 -1.33 -17.19
N ALA A 148 13.39 -2.09 -16.10
CA ALA A 148 13.21 -1.55 -14.75
C ALA A 148 14.27 -0.47 -14.45
N PRO A 149 13.89 0.78 -14.13
CA PRO A 149 14.85 1.87 -13.89
C PRO A 149 15.63 1.73 -12.57
N HIS A 150 15.20 0.80 -11.71
CA HIS A 150 15.85 0.41 -10.46
C HIS A 150 15.16 -0.85 -9.93
N ALA A 151 15.81 -1.53 -8.97
CA ALA A 151 15.21 -2.67 -8.30
C ALA A 151 13.97 -2.28 -7.46
N GLY A 152 13.04 -3.21 -7.31
CA GLY A 152 11.82 -3.01 -6.54
C GLY A 152 10.73 -4.06 -6.79
N PHE A 153 9.58 -3.87 -6.15
CA PHE A 153 8.41 -4.71 -6.31
C PHE A 153 7.52 -4.23 -7.45
N ILE A 154 7.12 -5.14 -8.34
CA ILE A 154 5.95 -4.93 -9.19
C ILE A 154 4.71 -5.22 -8.33
N THR A 155 3.76 -4.30 -8.32
CA THR A 155 2.60 -4.34 -7.43
C THR A 155 1.29 -4.27 -8.20
N LYS A 156 0.21 -4.79 -7.62
CA LYS A 156 -1.11 -4.78 -8.25
C LYS A 156 -2.20 -4.81 -7.18
N GLY A 157 -3.23 -3.97 -7.36
CA GLY A 157 -4.48 -4.13 -6.64
C GLY A 157 -5.23 -5.37 -7.10
N ASP A 158 -5.70 -6.23 -6.20
CA ASP A 158 -6.29 -7.52 -6.55
C ASP A 158 -7.46 -7.38 -7.55
N ALA A 159 -8.26 -6.32 -7.44
CA ALA A 159 -9.38 -6.00 -8.34
C ALA A 159 -8.96 -5.23 -9.62
N ASN A 160 -7.73 -4.72 -9.69
CA ASN A 160 -7.29 -3.92 -10.84
C ASN A 160 -7.06 -4.79 -12.08
N ALA A 161 -7.27 -4.25 -13.28
CA ALA A 161 -6.99 -4.98 -14.52
C ALA A 161 -5.48 -5.16 -14.76
N HIS A 162 -4.69 -4.11 -14.49
CA HIS A 162 -3.24 -4.10 -14.75
C HIS A 162 -2.40 -3.85 -13.51
N TYR A 163 -1.09 -4.07 -13.63
CA TYR A 163 -0.10 -3.68 -12.62
C TYR A 163 -0.10 -2.17 -12.33
N ASP A 164 0.33 -1.78 -11.15
CA ASP A 164 0.37 -0.39 -10.70
C ASP A 164 1.31 0.48 -11.55
N GLN A 165 2.39 -0.13 -12.06
CA GLN A 165 3.35 0.47 -12.99
C GLN A 165 2.72 0.78 -14.35
N VAL A 166 1.75 -0.04 -14.78
CA VAL A 166 1.00 0.15 -16.05
C VAL A 166 -0.11 1.19 -15.86
N ASN A 167 -0.83 1.13 -14.75
CA ASN A 167 -1.93 2.05 -14.46
C ASN A 167 -1.47 3.48 -14.11
N GLY A 168 -0.16 3.72 -14.04
CA GLY A 168 0.41 5.02 -13.66
C GLY A 168 0.20 5.38 -12.19
N ILE A 169 -0.11 4.40 -11.34
CA ILE A 169 -0.22 4.59 -9.88
C ILE A 169 1.17 4.89 -9.32
N VAL A 170 2.18 4.15 -9.78
CA VAL A 170 3.59 4.37 -9.47
C VAL A 170 4.36 4.38 -10.78
N ARG A 171 5.40 5.21 -10.89
CA ARG A 171 6.12 5.33 -12.17
C ARG A 171 6.99 4.12 -12.46
N GLY A 172 7.46 3.40 -11.45
CA GLY A 172 8.33 2.23 -11.60
C GLY A 172 8.19 1.21 -10.47
N PRO A 173 9.09 0.22 -10.37
CA PRO A 173 9.06 -0.77 -9.30
C PRO A 173 9.04 -0.10 -7.91
N VAL A 174 8.25 -0.61 -6.96
CA VAL A 174 8.17 -0.05 -5.62
C VAL A 174 9.42 -0.40 -4.83
N LYS A 175 10.25 0.59 -4.49
CA LYS A 175 11.47 0.36 -3.69
C LYS A 175 11.11 -0.11 -2.28
N PRO A 176 11.94 -0.95 -1.63
CA PRO A 176 11.78 -1.29 -0.22
C PRO A 176 11.61 -0.06 0.68
N ALA A 177 12.40 0.99 0.45
CA ALA A 177 12.34 2.25 1.20
C ALA A 177 11.03 3.04 1.03
N TRP A 178 10.18 2.67 0.07
CA TRP A 178 8.86 3.28 -0.13
C TRP A 178 7.75 2.49 0.58
N VAL A 179 8.04 1.26 1.00
CA VAL A 179 7.11 0.42 1.75
C VAL A 179 6.98 0.98 3.17
N VAL A 180 5.74 1.23 3.57
CA VAL A 180 5.38 1.64 4.93
C VAL A 180 5.25 0.42 5.83
N GLY A 181 4.71 -0.68 5.29
CA GLY A 181 4.57 -1.94 6.00
C GLY A 181 3.71 -2.96 5.26
N THR A 182 3.60 -4.16 5.83
CA THR A 182 2.72 -5.23 5.37
C THR A 182 1.35 -5.11 6.05
N ALA A 183 0.29 -5.28 5.28
CA ALA A 183 -1.06 -5.39 5.79
C ALA A 183 -1.26 -6.78 6.41
N GLU A 184 -1.76 -6.83 7.64
CA GLU A 184 -1.82 -8.07 8.41
C GLU A 184 -3.24 -8.55 8.65
N HIS A 185 -4.13 -7.61 8.97
CA HIS A 185 -5.54 -7.85 9.29
C HIS A 185 -6.38 -6.65 8.84
N ALA A 186 -7.58 -6.91 8.29
CA ALA A 186 -8.57 -5.89 8.00
C ALA A 186 -9.76 -6.04 8.94
N VAL A 187 -10.28 -4.91 9.44
CA VAL A 187 -11.52 -4.86 10.22
C VAL A 187 -12.58 -4.11 9.43
N PRO A 188 -13.67 -4.78 9.01
CA PRO A 188 -14.68 -4.18 8.16
C PRO A 188 -15.27 -2.89 8.73
N TYR A 189 -15.46 -1.90 7.86
CA TYR A 189 -16.19 -0.64 8.13
C TYR A 189 -15.64 0.29 9.22
N LEU A 190 -14.59 -0.09 9.97
CA LEU A 190 -14.02 0.76 11.02
C LEU A 190 -13.27 1.98 10.48
N GLY A 191 -12.78 1.92 9.24
CA GLY A 191 -12.13 3.04 8.55
C GLY A 191 -13.07 4.20 8.25
N ASN A 192 -14.38 3.93 8.13
CA ASN A 192 -15.39 4.97 7.92
C ASN A 192 -15.40 6.03 9.03
N ILE A 193 -15.03 5.69 10.26
CA ILE A 193 -14.90 6.66 11.36
C ILE A 193 -13.83 7.70 11.01
N ARG A 194 -12.68 7.25 10.49
CA ARG A 194 -11.56 8.12 10.09
C ARG A 194 -11.89 8.90 8.81
N LEU A 195 -12.54 8.28 7.83
CA LEU A 195 -12.93 8.94 6.57
C LEU A 195 -13.95 10.05 6.83
N ASN A 196 -14.96 9.78 7.65
CA ASN A 196 -15.97 10.77 8.03
C ASN A 196 -15.37 11.91 8.86
N ALA A 197 -14.46 11.62 9.79
CA ALA A 197 -13.80 12.67 10.58
C ALA A 197 -12.96 13.62 9.70
N GLN A 198 -12.27 13.10 8.68
CA GLN A 198 -11.51 13.91 7.73
C GLN A 198 -12.42 14.72 6.79
N ALA A 199 -13.51 14.12 6.32
CA ALA A 199 -14.52 14.81 5.52
C ALA A 199 -15.15 15.97 6.31
N SER A 200 -15.58 15.73 7.55
CA SER A 200 -16.12 16.78 8.43
C SER A 200 -15.11 17.87 8.77
N ALA A 201 -13.82 17.53 8.96
CA ALA A 201 -12.78 18.53 9.21
C ALA A 201 -12.49 19.41 7.98
N THR A 202 -12.63 18.87 6.78
CA THR A 202 -12.46 19.60 5.51
C THR A 202 -13.65 20.51 5.23
N ASP A 203 -14.86 20.04 5.50
CA ASP A 203 -16.10 20.83 5.40
C ASP A 203 -16.05 22.04 6.36
N ASN A 204 -15.66 21.81 7.62
CA ASN A 204 -15.58 22.87 8.62
C ASN A 204 -14.53 23.95 8.29
N ARG A 205 -13.43 23.59 7.60
CA ARG A 205 -12.44 24.55 7.09
C ARG A 205 -12.96 25.38 5.93
N THR A 206 -13.78 24.79 5.07
CA THR A 206 -14.36 25.48 3.91
C THR A 206 -15.41 26.51 4.36
N VAL A 207 -16.22 26.17 5.36
CA VAL A 207 -17.19 27.08 5.99
C VAL A 207 -16.48 28.27 6.68
N MET A 208 -15.41 28.01 7.43
CA MET A 208 -14.61 29.07 8.08
C MET A 208 -13.91 30.01 7.09
N ALA A 209 -13.42 29.49 5.95
CA ALA A 209 -12.79 30.31 4.92
C ALA A 209 -13.81 31.21 4.19
N SER A 210 -15.04 30.72 4.00
CA SER A 210 -16.14 31.52 3.44
C SER A 210 -16.60 32.64 4.40
N ALA A 211 -16.56 32.40 5.71
CA ALA A 211 -17.00 33.36 6.73
C ALA A 211 -15.99 34.48 7.05
N THR A 212 -14.78 34.42 6.49
CA THR A 212 -13.71 35.43 6.71
C THR A 212 -13.48 36.33 5.50
N ALA A 213 -14.26 36.14 4.44
CA ALA A 213 -14.19 36.92 3.20
C ALA A 213 -15.30 37.99 3.05
N ASP A 214 -16.17 38.15 4.07
CA ASP A 214 -17.22 39.16 4.15
C ASP A 214 -16.93 40.23 5.21
#